data_AF-A0A2G9I7W2-F1
#
_entry.id   AF-A0A2G9I7W2-F1
#
_cell.length_a   1.000
_cell.length_b   1.000
_cell.length_c   1.000
_cell.angle_alpha   90.00
_cell.angle_beta   90.00
_cell.angle_gamma   90.00
#
_symmetry.space_group_name_H-M   'P 1'
#
loop_
_entity.id
_entity.type
_entity.pdbx_description
1 polymer ?
#
loop_
_entity_poly.entity_id
_entity_poly.type
_entity_poly.pdbx_seq_one_letter_code
_entity_poly.pdbx_strand_id
1 'polypeptide(L)'
;MAAEPPKTRLQIMLQAAAQNVQWTYSLFWQLCPQQGNLVWSDGYYNGPIKTRKTVQPTEVTTEEATLQRSQQLRELYESLSAGDTSHQAQRPSASLSPEDLTESEWFYLMCGSFSFPPGVG
;
A
#
# COMPACT_ATOMS: atom_id res chain seq x y z
N MET A 1 -11.82 20.86 4.65
CA MET A 1 -11.51 19.89 3.59
C MET A 1 -10.01 19.98 3.34
N ALA A 2 -9.22 19.07 3.90
CA ALA A 2 -7.77 19.07 3.68
C ALA A 2 -7.53 18.54 2.25
N ALA A 3 -6.74 19.27 1.46
CA ALA A 3 -6.37 18.83 0.11
C ALA A 3 -5.45 17.61 0.20
N GLU A 4 -5.67 16.60 -0.64
CA GLU A 4 -4.74 15.47 -0.72
C GLU A 4 -3.35 15.95 -1.15
N PRO A 5 -2.26 15.46 -0.52
CA PRO A 5 -0.92 15.81 -0.94
C PRO A 5 -0.68 15.35 -2.38
N PRO A 6 0.04 16.15 -3.21
CA PRO A 6 0.29 15.80 -4.59
C PRO A 6 1.10 14.50 -4.70
N LYS A 7 0.65 13.58 -5.56
CA LYS A 7 1.36 12.32 -5.86
C LYS A 7 2.76 12.60 -6.38
N THR A 8 3.73 11.82 -5.93
CA THR A 8 5.10 11.90 -6.46
C THR A 8 5.18 11.31 -7.86
N ARG A 9 6.19 11.70 -8.64
CA ARG A 9 6.46 11.09 -9.96
C ARG A 9 6.63 9.57 -9.87
N LEU A 10 7.26 9.08 -8.80
CA LEU A 10 7.46 7.64 -8.57
C LEU A 10 6.10 6.91 -8.42
N GLN A 11 5.19 7.47 -7.62
CA GLN A 11 3.85 6.90 -7.42
C GLN A 11 3.07 6.82 -8.72
N ILE A 12 3.16 7.87 -9.56
CA ILE A 12 2.52 7.89 -10.89
C ILE A 12 3.10 6.77 -11.77
N MET A 13 4.42 6.58 -11.78
CA MET A 13 5.07 5.53 -12.57
C MET A 13 4.69 4.13 -12.11
N LEU A 14 4.66 3.89 -10.79
CA LEU A 14 4.29 2.60 -10.20
C LEU A 14 2.82 2.24 -10.48
N GLN A 15 1.92 3.23 -10.34
CA GLN A 15 0.52 3.09 -10.70
C GLN A 15 0.37 2.74 -12.19
N ALA A 16 0.98 3.54 -13.07
CA ALA A 16 0.89 3.32 -14.51
C ALA A 16 1.47 1.95 -14.94
N ALA A 17 2.58 1.51 -14.35
CA ALA A 17 3.18 0.22 -14.65
C ALA A 17 2.23 -0.95 -14.30
N ALA A 18 1.66 -0.93 -13.08
CA ALA A 18 0.75 -1.98 -12.64
C ALA A 18 -0.55 -2.01 -13.47
N GLN A 19 -1.12 -0.84 -13.78
CA GLN A 19 -2.35 -0.73 -14.54
C GLN A 19 -2.17 -1.15 -16.01
N ASN A 20 -1.14 -0.62 -16.69
CA ASN A 20 -0.92 -0.89 -18.12
C ASN A 20 -0.57 -2.34 -18.41
N VAL A 21 0.13 -3.02 -17.49
CA VAL A 21 0.51 -4.44 -17.63
C VAL A 21 -0.49 -5.37 -16.94
N GLN A 22 -1.48 -4.83 -16.24
CA GLN A 22 -2.47 -5.58 -15.47
C GLN A 22 -1.84 -6.48 -14.38
N TRP A 23 -0.77 -6.00 -13.74
CA TRP A 23 -0.17 -6.67 -12.60
C TRP A 23 -0.97 -6.44 -11.32
N THR A 24 -0.87 -7.37 -10.38
CA THR A 24 -1.52 -7.29 -9.07
C THR A 24 -0.93 -6.16 -8.21
N TYR A 25 0.36 -5.87 -8.35
CA TYR A 25 1.01 -4.76 -7.66
C TYR A 25 2.32 -4.37 -8.36
N SER A 26 2.86 -3.23 -7.97
CA SER A 26 4.24 -2.81 -8.26
C SER A 26 4.91 -2.34 -6.96
N LEU A 27 6.23 -2.54 -6.86
CA LEU A 27 7.03 -2.19 -5.69
C LEU A 27 8.30 -1.49 -6.15
N PHE A 28 8.77 -0.54 -5.35
CA PHE A 28 10.05 0.10 -5.52
C PHE A 28 10.93 -0.09 -4.27
N TRP A 29 12.07 -0.73 -4.50
CA TRP A 29 13.11 -0.93 -3.50
C TRP A 29 14.21 0.11 -3.69
N GLN A 30 14.50 0.87 -2.64
CA GLN A 30 15.50 1.93 -2.67
C GLN A 30 16.76 1.50 -1.91
N LEU A 31 17.92 1.82 -2.47
CA LEU A 31 19.19 1.64 -1.77
C LEU A 31 19.25 2.57 -0.55
N CYS A 32 19.42 1.99 0.64
CA CYS A 32 19.69 2.72 1.87
C CYS A 32 21.21 2.97 1.98
N PRO A 33 21.71 4.20 1.79
CA PRO A 33 23.16 4.46 1.71
C PRO A 33 23.91 4.11 3.00
N GLN A 34 23.23 4.20 4.14
CA GLN A 34 23.82 3.96 5.46
C GLN A 34 23.99 2.47 5.76
N GLN A 35 23.14 1.62 5.17
CA GLN A 35 23.08 0.19 5.47
C GLN A 35 23.57 -0.68 4.29
N GLY A 36 23.65 -0.12 3.08
CA GLY A 36 24.00 -0.85 1.86
C GLY A 36 22.90 -1.78 1.35
N ASN A 37 21.78 -1.90 2.07
CA ASN A 37 20.66 -2.78 1.74
C ASN A 37 19.59 -2.04 0.91
N LEU A 38 18.88 -2.78 0.08
CA LEU A 38 17.61 -2.36 -0.50
C LEU A 38 16.51 -2.46 0.55
N VAL A 39 15.78 -1.36 0.74
CA VAL A 39 14.63 -1.27 1.64
C VAL A 39 13.41 -0.82 0.86
N TRP A 40 12.23 -1.20 1.33
CA TRP A 40 10.99 -0.76 0.70
C TRP A 40 10.89 0.78 0.76
N SER A 41 10.47 1.39 -0.35
CA SER A 41 10.32 2.85 -0.47
C SER A 41 8.92 3.26 -0.91
N ASP A 42 8.39 2.64 -1.97
CA ASP A 42 7.01 2.88 -2.41
C ASP A 42 6.42 1.68 -3.14
N GLY A 43 5.13 1.72 -3.43
CA GLY A 43 4.42 0.65 -4.13
C GLY A 43 3.01 1.07 -4.56
N TYR A 44 2.41 0.26 -5.42
CA TYR A 44 1.00 0.40 -5.80
C TYR A 44 0.33 -0.96 -5.86
N TYR A 45 -0.78 -1.11 -5.14
CA TYR A 45 -1.63 -2.30 -5.22
C TYR A 45 -2.75 -2.11 -6.26
N ASN A 46 -2.86 -3.08 -7.17
CA ASN A 46 -3.84 -3.11 -8.28
C ASN A 46 -4.62 -4.45 -8.29
N GLY A 47 -4.55 -5.21 -7.20
CA GLY A 47 -5.12 -6.54 -7.10
C GLY A 47 -6.58 -6.55 -6.68
N PRO A 48 -7.16 -7.75 -6.50
CA PRO A 48 -8.52 -7.92 -6.01
C PRO A 48 -8.71 -7.25 -4.64
N ILE A 49 -9.85 -6.57 -4.47
CA ILE A 49 -10.23 -5.91 -3.22
C ILE A 49 -11.44 -6.65 -2.65
N LYS A 50 -11.35 -7.16 -1.43
CA LYS A 50 -12.52 -7.65 -0.71
C LYS A 50 -13.36 -6.46 -0.25
N THR A 51 -14.37 -6.09 -1.04
CA THR A 51 -15.39 -5.15 -0.59
C THR A 51 -16.57 -5.94 -0.03
N ARG A 52 -16.95 -5.67 1.23
CA ARG A 52 -18.27 -6.07 1.72
C ARG A 52 -19.27 -5.26 0.88
N LYS A 53 -20.25 -5.92 0.24
CA LYS A 53 -21.31 -5.24 -0.53
C LYS A 53 -22.02 -4.21 0.37
N THR A 54 -21.60 -2.97 0.34
CA THR A 54 -22.32 -1.87 1.00
C THR A 54 -23.13 -1.15 -0.07
N VAL A 55 -24.41 -0.98 0.24
CA VAL A 55 -25.42 -0.36 -0.62
C VAL A 55 -25.12 1.12 -0.76
N GLN A 56 -24.35 1.51 -1.79
CA GLN A 56 -24.55 2.73 -2.57
C GLN A 56 -23.54 2.77 -3.74
N PRO A 57 -23.99 2.86 -5.00
CA PRO A 57 -23.13 2.99 -6.17
C PRO A 57 -22.73 4.46 -6.31
N THR A 58 -21.77 4.91 -5.51
CA THR A 58 -20.95 6.05 -5.96
C THR A 58 -20.04 5.47 -7.04
N GLU A 59 -20.04 6.07 -8.23
CA GLU A 59 -19.25 5.67 -9.40
C GLU A 59 -17.74 5.85 -9.16
N VAL A 60 -17.17 5.15 -8.18
CA VAL A 60 -15.74 5.08 -7.97
C VAL A 60 -15.18 4.19 -9.07
N THR A 61 -14.32 4.74 -9.91
CA THR A 61 -13.64 3.97 -10.95
C THR A 61 -12.79 2.88 -10.30
N THR A 62 -12.53 1.78 -11.01
CA THR A 62 -11.63 0.72 -10.53
C THR A 62 -10.26 1.29 -10.11
N GLU A 63 -9.79 2.32 -10.81
CA GLU A 63 -8.52 2.99 -10.55
C GLU A 63 -8.50 3.78 -9.23
N GLU A 64 -9.58 4.50 -8.94
CA GLU A 64 -9.75 5.21 -7.67
C GLU A 64 -9.89 4.23 -6.51
N ALA A 65 -10.58 3.10 -6.73
CA ALA A 65 -10.75 2.06 -5.72
C ALA A 65 -9.41 1.39 -5.36
N THR A 66 -8.59 1.04 -6.35
CA THR A 66 -7.25 0.45 -6.11
C THR A 66 -6.27 1.46 -5.54
N LEU A 67 -6.36 2.74 -5.92
CA LEU A 67 -5.58 3.80 -5.31
C LEU A 67 -5.90 3.97 -3.82
N GLN A 68 -7.18 4.12 -3.47
CA GLN A 68 -7.63 4.22 -2.09
C GLN A 68 -7.20 2.97 -1.30
N ARG A 69 -7.31 1.79 -1.91
CA ARG A 69 -6.89 0.55 -1.26
C ARG A 69 -5.39 0.49 -1.02
N SER A 70 -4.58 0.94 -1.98
CA SER A 70 -3.12 1.02 -1.83
C SER A 70 -2.71 1.93 -0.68
N GLN A 71 -3.42 3.05 -0.47
CA GLN A 71 -3.22 3.94 0.68
C GLN A 71 -3.60 3.25 2.00
N GLN A 72 -4.75 2.59 2.07
CA GLN A 72 -5.18 1.85 3.27
C GLN A 72 -4.18 0.77 3.68
N LEU A 73 -3.61 0.05 2.72
CA LEU A 73 -2.59 -0.98 2.98
C LEU A 73 -1.30 -0.36 3.54
N ARG A 74 -0.90 0.81 3.03
CA ARG A 74 0.28 1.55 3.52
C ARG A 74 0.06 2.06 4.94
N GLU A 75 -1.08 2.67 5.23
CA GLU A 75 -1.42 3.13 6.58
C GLU A 75 -1.45 1.97 7.58
N LEU A 76 -1.99 0.82 7.17
CA LEU A 76 -1.98 -0.39 7.98
C LEU A 76 -0.54 -0.88 8.24
N TYR A 77 0.32 -0.92 7.22
CA TYR A 77 1.73 -1.27 7.38
C TYR A 77 2.44 -0.33 8.36
N GLU A 78 2.27 0.99 8.19
CA GLU A 78 2.86 2.00 9.06
C GLU A 78 2.38 1.81 10.52
N SER A 79 1.08 1.59 10.73
CA SER A 79 0.51 1.28 12.05
C SER A 79 1.07 0.01 12.69
N LEU A 80 1.33 -1.04 11.89
CA LEU A 80 1.88 -2.31 12.40
C LEU A 80 3.39 -2.18 12.69
N SER A 81 4.12 -1.46 11.84
CA SER A 81 5.57 -1.30 11.94
C SER A 81 6.03 -0.39 13.08
N ALA A 82 5.22 0.61 13.46
CA ALA A 82 5.55 1.55 14.53
C ALA A 82 5.56 0.93 15.95
N GLY A 83 5.04 -0.29 16.10
CA GLY A 83 4.80 -0.90 17.42
C GLY A 83 3.68 -0.17 18.20
N ASP A 84 3.12 -0.83 19.21
CA ASP A 84 1.91 -0.43 19.95
C ASP A 84 2.04 0.87 20.80
N THR A 85 3.06 1.70 20.57
CA THR A 85 3.46 2.79 21.49
C THR A 85 2.81 4.15 21.22
N SER A 86 2.04 4.33 20.15
CA SER A 86 1.16 5.51 19.99
C SER A 86 0.14 5.26 18.88
N HIS A 87 -1.03 5.91 18.98
CA HIS A 87 -2.13 5.93 17.98
C HIS A 87 -3.32 4.98 18.17
N GLN A 88 -3.66 4.56 19.40
CA GLN A 88 -5.08 4.27 19.70
C GLN A 88 -5.97 5.53 19.67
N ALA A 89 -5.38 6.73 19.59
CA ALA A 89 -6.12 8.00 19.69
C ALA A 89 -6.78 8.50 18.40
N GLN A 90 -6.50 7.95 17.21
CA GLN A 90 -7.19 8.33 15.96
C GLN A 90 -7.18 7.20 14.92
N ARG A 91 -7.62 5.99 15.28
CA ARG A 91 -8.03 5.06 14.21
C ARG A 91 -9.38 5.54 13.68
N PRO A 92 -9.51 5.91 12.40
CA PRO A 92 -10.83 6.01 11.79
C PRO A 92 -11.53 4.68 12.04
N SER A 93 -12.79 4.69 12.45
CA SER A 93 -13.59 3.47 12.68
C SER A 93 -13.74 2.59 11.42
N ALA A 94 -13.24 3.05 10.27
CA ALA A 94 -13.14 2.34 9.00
C ALA A 94 -11.71 1.87 8.64
N SER A 95 -10.75 1.85 9.58
CA SER A 95 -9.39 1.38 9.32
C SER A 95 -9.38 -0.13 9.00
N LEU A 96 -8.67 -0.49 7.93
CA LEU A 96 -8.53 -1.88 7.49
C LEU A 96 -7.90 -2.76 8.58
N SER A 97 -8.54 -3.88 8.93
CA SER A 97 -7.96 -4.85 9.86
C SER A 97 -7.09 -5.88 9.11
N PRO A 98 -6.03 -6.43 9.73
CA PRO A 98 -5.25 -7.52 9.13
C PRO A 98 -6.10 -8.73 8.73
N GLU A 99 -7.15 -9.04 9.50
CA GLU A 99 -8.04 -10.18 9.28
C GLU A 99 -8.94 -10.02 8.05
N ASP A 100 -9.19 -8.78 7.62
CA ASP A 100 -10.01 -8.45 6.45
C ASP A 100 -9.24 -8.53 5.12
N LEU A 101 -7.94 -8.79 5.17
CA LEU A 101 -7.08 -8.83 3.98
C LEU A 101 -7.32 -10.08 3.14
N THR A 102 -7.15 -9.94 1.83
CA THR A 102 -6.90 -11.07 0.92
C THR A 102 -5.46 -11.54 1.09
N GLU A 103 -5.16 -12.74 0.57
CA GLU A 103 -3.79 -13.25 0.54
C GLU A 103 -2.85 -12.33 -0.25
N SER A 104 -3.30 -11.79 -1.39
CA SER A 104 -2.50 -10.88 -2.21
C SER A 104 -2.23 -9.54 -1.50
N GLU A 105 -3.20 -9.02 -0.76
CA GLU A 105 -3.03 -7.81 0.05
C GLU A 105 -2.07 -8.04 1.22
N TRP A 106 -2.19 -9.20 1.90
CA TRP A 106 -1.28 -9.57 2.96
C TRP A 106 0.15 -9.74 2.43
N PHE A 107 0.32 -10.42 1.30
CA PHE A 107 1.63 -10.58 0.66
C PHE A 107 2.24 -9.23 0.29
N TYR A 108 1.47 -8.34 -0.35
CA TYR A 108 1.91 -6.99 -0.70
C TYR A 108 2.34 -6.19 0.54
N LEU A 109 1.58 -6.26 1.63
CA LEU A 109 1.91 -5.59 2.88
C LEU A 109 3.20 -6.15 3.48
N MET A 110 3.33 -7.48 3.52
CA MET A 110 4.53 -8.15 4.03
C MET A 110 5.79 -7.77 3.26
N CYS A 111 5.69 -7.49 1.95
CA CYS A 111 6.82 -6.96 1.18
C CYS A 111 7.45 -5.75 1.87
N GLY A 112 6.67 -4.82 2.45
CA GLY A 112 7.22 -3.64 3.14
C GLY A 112 8.23 -3.96 4.25
N SER A 113 8.12 -5.15 4.87
CA SER A 113 8.96 -5.58 6.00
C SER A 113 10.32 -6.18 5.61
N PHE A 114 10.57 -6.46 4.33
CA PHE A 114 11.83 -7.06 3.90
C PHE A 114 12.93 -6.01 3.67
N SER A 115 14.18 -6.46 3.76
CA SER A 115 15.33 -5.74 3.25
C SER A 115 16.31 -6.73 2.61
N PHE A 116 17.00 -6.30 1.56
CA PHE A 116 17.84 -7.19 0.76
C PHE A 116 19.27 -6.63 0.64
N PRO A 117 20.30 -7.38 1.07
CA PRO A 117 21.67 -7.07 0.73
C PRO A 117 21.92 -7.14 -0.79
N PRO A 118 22.95 -6.47 -1.31
CA PRO A 118 23.31 -6.58 -2.72
C PRO A 118 23.56 -8.03 -3.14
N GLY A 119 22.93 -8.45 -4.24
CA GLY A 119 23.10 -9.80 -4.81
C GLY A 119 22.30 -10.92 -4.14
N VAL A 120 21.39 -10.59 -3.22
CA VAL A 120 20.53 -11.56 -2.51
C VAL A 120 19.06 -11.27 -2.83
N GLY A 121 18.28 -12.32 -3.13
CA GLY A 121 16.84 -12.23 -3.46
C GLY A 121 16.16 -13.60 -3.44
#